data_AF-A0AA85G4A7-F1
#
_entry.id   AF-A0AA85G4A7-F1
#
_cell.length_a   1.000
_cell.length_b   1.000
_cell.length_c   1.000
_cell.angle_alpha   90.00
_cell.angle_beta   90.00
_cell.angle_gamma   90.00
#
_symmetry.space_group_name_H-M   'P 1'
#
loop_
_entity.id
_entity.type
_entity.pdbx_description
1 polymer ?
#
loop_
_entity_poly.entity_id
_entity_poly.type
_entity_poly.pdbx_seq_one_letter_code
_entity_poly.pdbx_strand_id
1 'polypeptide(L)'
;MAIASDVWPACYQGKMQSPISISTKHLLYDPNLVPLKISGSDKQIDVEVVNTGQDLQVKILDSIASVVFSEGPLVYNYKFFGALIKFGSRSDRGSDHQIDGIAFPAELQLYAFNFILYQNFSNALSKPNGLAVLSVLFKIGDQSSADLEALLSTAEQVQLKGQSKRLHGLLLDAVLPSTMQYITYQGSLPFPACYETATWILLNQPIVITETQLKSLRQLRIAPFRGSGSMADNYRTIQKLNNRSVRTNIDFKKSQPYCSMQAQRTYFDYLSVT
;
A
#
# COMPACT_ATOMS: atom_id res chain seq x y z
N MET A 1 7.10 -21.93 8.45
CA MET A 1 5.70 -21.45 8.52
C MET A 1 5.42 -21.14 9.98
N ALA A 2 5.59 -19.89 10.39
CA ALA A 2 5.22 -19.40 11.72
C ALA A 2 4.35 -18.16 11.52
N ILE A 3 3.18 -18.39 10.94
CA ILE A 3 2.10 -17.42 11.01
C ILE A 3 1.65 -17.51 12.46
N ALA A 4 1.97 -16.51 13.27
CA ALA A 4 1.39 -16.41 14.60
C ALA A 4 -0.13 -16.45 14.40
N SER A 5 -0.80 -17.50 14.88
CA SER A 5 -2.25 -17.53 14.96
C SER A 5 -2.69 -16.23 15.61
N ASP A 6 -3.49 -15.42 14.90
CA ASP A 6 -3.89 -14.07 15.29
C ASP A 6 -4.41 -14.06 16.75
N VAL A 7 -3.54 -13.79 17.72
CA VAL A 7 -3.88 -13.81 19.16
C VAL A 7 -4.78 -12.63 19.53
N TRP A 8 -4.85 -11.64 18.66
CA TRP A 8 -5.57 -10.39 18.87
C TRP A 8 -7.06 -10.55 18.51
N PRO A 9 -7.99 -10.34 19.47
CA PRO A 9 -9.43 -10.52 19.26
C PRO A 9 -9.98 -9.81 18.02
N ALA A 10 -9.56 -8.58 17.78
CA ALA A 10 -10.02 -7.81 16.62
C ALA A 10 -9.66 -8.49 15.29
N CYS A 11 -8.54 -9.22 15.20
CA CYS A 11 -8.12 -9.88 13.97
C CYS A 11 -9.05 -11.03 13.55
N TYR A 12 -9.67 -11.76 14.49
CA TYR A 12 -10.54 -12.92 14.18
C TYR A 12 -12.03 -12.70 14.48
N GLN A 13 -12.38 -11.72 15.31
CA GLN A 13 -13.78 -11.34 15.59
C GLN A 13 -14.26 -10.14 14.75
N GLY A 14 -13.31 -9.36 14.23
CA GLY A 14 -13.60 -8.18 13.42
C GLY A 14 -14.38 -8.50 12.15
N LYS A 15 -15.32 -7.62 11.78
CA LYS A 15 -16.14 -7.78 10.57
C LYS A 15 -15.67 -6.91 9.42
N MET A 16 -14.77 -5.97 9.67
CA MET A 16 -14.20 -5.04 8.70
C MET A 16 -12.70 -5.29 8.52
N GLN A 17 -12.27 -6.55 8.62
CA GLN A 17 -10.86 -6.91 8.47
C GLN A 17 -10.33 -6.70 7.05
N SER A 18 -9.05 -6.38 6.96
CA SER A 18 -8.27 -6.20 5.72
C SER A 18 -7.06 -7.14 5.72
N PRO A 19 -6.53 -7.52 4.54
CA PRO A 19 -6.97 -7.09 3.20
C PRO A 19 -8.19 -7.86 2.66
N ILE A 20 -8.74 -7.41 1.54
CA ILE A 20 -9.84 -8.08 0.82
C ILE A 20 -9.47 -8.33 -0.64
N SER A 21 -10.14 -9.30 -1.26
CA SER A 21 -10.16 -9.44 -2.72
C SER A 21 -11.28 -8.57 -3.27
N ILE A 22 -10.92 -7.59 -4.09
CA ILE A 22 -11.86 -6.65 -4.68
C ILE A 22 -12.47 -7.26 -5.93
N SER A 23 -13.79 -7.44 -5.94
CA SER A 23 -14.53 -7.87 -7.12
C SER A 23 -14.87 -6.66 -7.98
N THR A 24 -14.34 -6.62 -9.20
CA THR A 24 -14.54 -5.51 -10.14
C THR A 24 -16.00 -5.41 -10.58
N LYS A 25 -16.69 -6.55 -10.66
CA LYS A 25 -18.13 -6.66 -10.97
C LYS A 25 -19.04 -6.09 -9.88
N HIS A 26 -18.56 -5.97 -8.65
CA HIS A 26 -19.33 -5.49 -7.50
C HIS A 26 -18.91 -4.08 -7.04
N LEU A 27 -18.04 -3.41 -7.80
CA LEU A 27 -17.65 -2.04 -7.50
C LEU A 27 -18.84 -1.09 -7.66
N LEU A 28 -19.05 -0.26 -6.64
CA LEU A 28 -20.07 0.77 -6.65
C LEU A 28 -19.44 2.09 -7.10
N TYR A 29 -19.77 2.53 -8.31
CA TYR A 29 -19.41 3.87 -8.75
C TYR A 29 -20.12 4.90 -7.86
N ASP A 30 -19.35 5.79 -7.25
CA ASP A 30 -19.85 6.89 -6.42
C ASP A 30 -19.40 8.22 -7.05
N PRO A 31 -20.33 8.99 -7.66
CA PRO A 31 -20.00 10.23 -8.35
C PRO A 31 -19.52 11.35 -7.40
N ASN A 32 -19.70 11.18 -6.09
CA ASN A 32 -19.23 12.14 -5.09
C ASN A 32 -17.77 11.90 -4.69
N LEU A 33 -17.17 10.79 -5.11
CA LEU A 33 -15.75 10.52 -4.90
C LEU A 33 -14.92 11.38 -5.87
N VAL A 34 -14.54 12.57 -5.40
CA VAL A 34 -13.57 13.43 -6.07
C VAL A 34 -12.17 12.78 -6.10
N PRO A 35 -11.22 13.28 -6.89
CA PRO A 35 -9.84 12.81 -6.82
C PRO A 35 -9.23 12.93 -5.42
N LEU A 36 -8.37 11.97 -5.04
CA LEU A 36 -7.55 12.11 -3.84
C LEU A 36 -6.50 13.19 -4.08
N LYS A 37 -6.33 14.09 -3.11
CA LYS A 37 -5.26 15.09 -3.14
C LYS A 37 -4.17 14.70 -2.15
N ILE A 38 -2.93 14.63 -2.64
CA ILE A 38 -1.74 14.38 -1.84
C ILE A 38 -0.90 15.66 -1.90
N SER A 39 -1.02 16.51 -0.89
CA SER A 39 -0.29 17.77 -0.86
C SER A 39 1.13 17.55 -0.33
N GLY A 40 2.13 18.14 -1.00
CA GLY A 40 3.54 18.05 -0.60
C GLY A 40 4.26 16.79 -1.08
N SER A 41 3.64 15.96 -1.93
CA SER A 41 4.28 14.78 -2.53
C SER A 41 5.32 15.12 -3.62
N ASP A 42 5.27 16.35 -4.12
CA ASP A 42 6.22 16.98 -5.03
C ASP A 42 7.50 17.46 -4.32
N LYS A 43 7.51 17.44 -2.98
CA LYS A 43 8.66 17.84 -2.17
C LYS A 43 9.52 16.64 -1.84
N GLN A 44 10.82 16.86 -1.91
CA GLN A 44 11.82 15.91 -1.46
C GLN A 44 11.70 15.67 0.04
N ILE A 45 11.68 14.40 0.45
CA ILE A 45 11.64 13.98 1.86
C ILE A 45 12.79 13.04 2.17
N ASP A 46 13.38 13.20 3.35
CA ASP A 46 14.31 12.23 3.89
C ASP A 46 13.55 11.11 4.62
N VAL A 47 13.93 9.88 4.30
CA VAL A 47 13.33 8.68 4.88
C VAL A 47 14.39 7.74 5.45
N GLU A 48 13.98 6.92 6.41
CA GLU A 48 14.76 5.80 6.91
C GLU A 48 14.07 4.49 6.49
N VAL A 49 14.78 3.68 5.72
CA VAL A 49 14.37 2.32 5.35
C VAL A 49 14.86 1.37 6.44
N VAL A 50 13.94 0.62 7.05
CA VAL A 50 14.20 -0.22 8.22
C VAL A 50 13.70 -1.64 7.95
N ASN A 51 14.58 -2.62 8.15
CA ASN A 51 14.18 -4.02 8.23
C ASN A 51 13.79 -4.34 9.68
N THR A 52 12.49 -4.54 9.91
CA THR A 52 11.97 -4.88 11.26
C THR A 52 11.95 -6.37 11.57
N GLY A 53 12.25 -7.20 10.56
CA GLY A 53 12.15 -8.65 10.58
C GLY A 53 10.77 -9.20 10.20
N GLN A 54 9.69 -8.44 10.39
CA GLN A 54 8.38 -8.78 9.81
C GLN A 54 8.11 -8.01 8.52
N ASP A 55 8.47 -6.74 8.48
CA ASP A 55 8.21 -5.86 7.36
C ASP A 55 9.40 -4.96 7.04
N LEU A 56 9.46 -4.55 5.77
CA LEU A 56 10.29 -3.44 5.32
C LEU A 56 9.52 -2.13 5.52
N GLN A 57 9.98 -1.32 6.47
CA GLN A 57 9.37 -0.05 6.85
C GLN A 57 10.12 1.13 6.21
N VAL A 58 9.37 2.12 5.74
CA VAL A 58 9.89 3.43 5.31
C VAL A 58 9.37 4.48 6.27
N LYS A 59 10.24 5.04 7.10
CA LYS A 59 9.90 6.04 8.11
C LYS A 59 10.28 7.43 7.62
N ILE A 60 9.39 8.39 7.76
CA ILE A 60 9.70 9.79 7.43
C ILE A 60 10.59 10.36 8.53
N LEU A 61 11.69 11.02 8.16
CA LEU A 61 12.58 11.70 9.11
C LEU A 61 12.26 13.19 9.24
N ASP A 62 11.75 13.80 8.17
CA ASP A 62 11.46 15.22 8.13
C ASP A 62 10.10 15.55 8.75
N SER A 63 10.12 16.25 9.88
CA SER A 63 8.92 16.78 10.51
C SER A 63 8.32 17.97 9.75
N ILE A 64 9.14 18.63 8.91
CA ILE A 64 8.83 19.89 8.22
C ILE A 64 8.09 19.67 6.89
N ALA A 65 8.46 18.63 6.14
CA ALA A 65 7.75 18.23 4.93
C ALA A 65 6.48 17.45 5.30
N SER A 66 5.37 18.16 5.52
CA SER A 66 4.09 17.53 5.84
C SER A 66 3.39 17.10 4.55
N VAL A 67 3.60 15.84 4.15
CA VAL A 67 2.73 15.22 3.14
C VAL A 67 1.34 14.99 3.77
N VAL A 68 0.29 15.48 3.11
CA VAL A 68 -1.09 15.43 3.62
C VAL A 68 -2.02 14.83 2.59
N PHE A 69 -2.80 13.83 3.00
CA PHE A 69 -3.87 13.23 2.22
C PHE A 69 -5.19 13.93 2.57
N SER A 70 -5.90 14.41 1.56
CA SER A 70 -7.20 15.10 1.70
C SER A 70 -8.10 14.78 0.51
N GLU A 71 -9.38 15.10 0.62
CA GLU A 71 -10.38 14.82 -0.42
C GLU A 71 -10.51 13.30 -0.70
N GLY A 72 -11.04 12.94 -1.86
CA GLY A 72 -11.41 11.57 -2.18
C GLY A 72 -12.46 11.00 -1.22
N PRO A 73 -12.21 9.84 -0.58
CA PRO A 73 -13.12 9.27 0.41
C PRO A 73 -12.92 9.84 1.82
N LEU A 74 -11.98 10.76 2.00
CA LEU A 74 -11.56 11.24 3.32
C LEU A 74 -12.42 12.42 3.78
N VAL A 75 -12.98 12.30 4.98
CA VAL A 75 -13.74 13.37 5.66
C VAL A 75 -12.83 14.42 6.30
N TYR A 76 -11.61 14.01 6.68
CA TYR A 76 -10.62 14.83 7.35
C TYR A 76 -9.30 14.83 6.57
N ASN A 77 -8.38 15.69 6.99
CA ASN A 77 -7.01 15.67 6.48
C ASN A 77 -6.16 14.68 7.30
N TYR A 78 -5.35 13.90 6.60
CA TYR A 78 -4.50 12.87 7.20
C TYR A 78 -3.04 13.18 6.91
N LYS A 79 -2.19 13.17 7.94
CA LYS A 79 -0.76 13.42 7.79
C LYS A 79 -0.05 12.10 7.54
N PHE A 80 0.76 12.03 6.49
CA PHE A 80 1.58 10.88 6.17
C PHE A 80 2.52 10.56 7.35
N PHE A 81 2.63 9.27 7.69
CA PHE A 81 3.40 8.78 8.82
C PHE A 81 4.57 7.89 8.36
N GLY A 82 4.32 7.01 7.40
CA GLY A 82 5.33 6.10 6.86
C GLY A 82 4.69 5.05 5.95
N ALA A 83 5.51 4.18 5.37
CA ALA A 83 5.05 3.15 4.46
C ALA A 83 5.56 1.75 4.83
N LEU A 84 4.83 0.74 4.36
CA LEU A 84 5.23 -0.67 4.38
C LEU A 84 5.30 -1.19 2.95
N ILE A 85 6.26 -2.08 2.69
CA ILE A 85 6.35 -2.83 1.45
C ILE A 85 6.05 -4.30 1.75
N LYS A 86 5.00 -4.82 1.12
CA LYS A 86 4.62 -6.23 1.10
C LYS A 86 5.12 -6.87 -0.18
N PHE A 87 5.70 -8.07 -0.12
CA PHE A 87 6.23 -8.74 -1.30
C PHE A 87 6.25 -10.26 -1.13
N GLY A 88 6.17 -10.96 -2.26
CA GLY A 88 6.09 -12.41 -2.29
C GLY A 88 7.41 -13.11 -2.61
N SER A 89 7.47 -14.38 -2.25
CA SER A 89 8.55 -15.30 -2.63
C SER A 89 8.54 -15.61 -4.13
N ARG A 90 7.44 -15.33 -4.83
CA ARG A 90 7.23 -15.53 -6.26
C ARG A 90 6.59 -14.28 -6.87
N SER A 91 6.59 -14.18 -8.19
CA SER A 91 6.12 -12.98 -8.91
C SER A 91 4.60 -12.98 -9.15
N ASP A 92 3.91 -14.05 -8.76
CA ASP A 92 2.45 -14.23 -8.83
C ASP A 92 1.74 -14.04 -7.47
N ARG A 93 2.46 -13.56 -6.45
CA ARG A 93 1.95 -13.33 -5.09
C ARG A 93 2.79 -12.27 -4.39
N GLY A 94 2.27 -11.68 -3.32
CA GLY A 94 3.03 -10.74 -2.50
C GLY A 94 2.27 -9.52 -2.02
N SER A 95 1.25 -9.11 -2.77
CA SER A 95 0.30 -8.09 -2.33
C SER A 95 -0.61 -8.60 -1.22
N ASP A 96 -1.01 -7.70 -0.35
CA ASP A 96 -2.06 -7.95 0.64
C ASP A 96 -3.41 -8.00 -0.08
N HIS A 97 -3.70 -6.98 -0.89
CA HIS A 97 -4.93 -6.89 -1.67
C HIS A 97 -4.86 -7.72 -2.95
N GLN A 98 -6.04 -8.15 -3.40
CA GLN A 98 -6.22 -8.82 -4.68
C GLN A 98 -7.29 -8.10 -5.49
N ILE A 99 -7.21 -8.18 -6.81
CA ILE A 99 -8.25 -7.74 -7.73
C ILE A 99 -8.77 -8.97 -8.46
N ASP A 100 -10.07 -9.25 -8.36
CA ASP A 100 -10.72 -10.45 -8.90
C ASP A 100 -10.02 -11.78 -8.52
N GLY A 101 -9.49 -11.86 -7.29
CA GLY A 101 -8.77 -13.02 -6.78
C GLY A 101 -7.32 -13.14 -7.27
N ILE A 102 -6.84 -12.19 -8.06
CA ILE A 102 -5.47 -12.16 -8.57
C ILE A 102 -4.60 -11.31 -7.64
N ALA A 103 -3.53 -11.93 -7.16
CA ALA A 103 -2.49 -11.28 -6.36
C ALA A 103 -1.41 -10.69 -7.26
N PHE A 104 -0.70 -9.70 -6.71
CA PHE A 104 0.40 -9.00 -7.36
C PHE A 104 1.72 -9.32 -6.65
N PRO A 105 2.88 -9.18 -7.32
CA PRO A 105 4.20 -9.50 -6.75
C PRO A 105 4.53 -8.74 -5.46
N ALA A 106 3.99 -7.54 -5.30
CA ALA A 106 4.23 -6.68 -4.15
C ALA A 106 3.12 -5.62 -4.00
N GLU A 107 3.07 -4.96 -2.85
CA GLU A 107 2.19 -3.83 -2.54
C GLU A 107 2.91 -2.80 -1.65
N LEU A 108 2.79 -1.51 -2.01
CA LEU A 108 3.25 -0.38 -1.22
C LEU A 108 2.06 0.21 -0.49
N GLN A 109 2.15 0.28 0.84
CA GLN A 109 1.09 0.78 1.71
C GLN A 109 1.58 2.01 2.46
N LEU A 110 1.03 3.18 2.15
CA LEU A 110 1.36 4.45 2.77
C LEU A 110 0.32 4.77 3.84
N TYR A 111 0.79 4.84 5.08
CA TYR A 111 -0.05 5.06 6.25
C TYR A 111 -0.06 6.54 6.62
N ALA A 112 -1.26 7.08 6.82
CA ALA A 112 -1.48 8.43 7.32
C ALA A 112 -2.49 8.40 8.47
N PHE A 113 -2.38 9.36 9.38
CA PHE A 113 -3.30 9.49 10.52
C PHE A 113 -4.03 10.82 10.52
N ASN A 114 -5.24 10.82 11.08
CA ASN A 114 -6.05 12.01 11.23
C ASN A 114 -5.45 12.93 12.31
N PHE A 115 -4.62 13.87 11.86
CA PHE A 115 -3.94 14.82 12.74
C PHE A 115 -4.84 15.98 13.19
N ILE A 116 -6.06 16.07 12.66
CA ILE A 116 -7.08 17.02 13.11
C ILE A 116 -7.70 16.55 14.42
N LEU A 117 -7.96 15.25 14.55
CA LEU A 117 -8.61 14.67 15.73
C LEU A 117 -7.62 14.06 16.74
N TYR A 118 -6.44 13.62 16.29
CA TYR A 118 -5.51 12.87 17.12
C TYR A 118 -4.11 13.48 17.10
N GLN A 119 -3.47 13.52 18.27
CA GLN A 119 -2.15 14.14 18.44
C GLN A 119 -1.04 13.41 17.68
N ASN A 120 -1.16 12.10 17.50
CA ASN A 120 -0.15 11.27 16.85
C ASN A 120 -0.76 9.97 16.30
N PHE A 121 0.00 9.30 15.44
CA PHE A 121 -0.37 8.02 14.83
C PHE A 121 -0.77 6.97 15.86
N SER A 122 -0.01 6.83 16.96
CA SER A 122 -0.26 5.84 18.00
C SER A 122 -1.64 6.00 18.66
N ASN A 123 -2.05 7.25 18.93
CA ASN A 123 -3.38 7.54 19.47
C ASN A 123 -4.49 7.24 18.43
N ALA A 124 -4.25 7.57 17.17
CA ALA A 124 -5.21 7.36 16.08
C ALA A 124 -5.47 5.88 15.75
N LEU A 125 -4.47 5.00 15.98
CA LEU A 125 -4.53 3.57 15.61
C LEU A 125 -5.85 2.88 15.98
N SER A 126 -6.38 3.14 17.18
CA SER A 126 -7.56 2.45 17.73
C SER A 126 -8.81 3.32 17.75
N LYS A 127 -8.81 4.47 17.07
CA LYS A 127 -9.89 5.46 17.11
C LYS A 127 -10.63 5.57 15.77
N PRO A 128 -11.95 5.84 15.79
CA PRO A 128 -12.74 6.00 14.58
C PRO A 128 -12.17 7.09 13.65
N ASN A 129 -12.18 6.89 12.33
CA ASN A 129 -11.57 7.82 11.37
C ASN A 129 -10.10 8.13 11.71
N GLY A 130 -9.41 7.17 12.32
CA GLY A 130 -8.03 7.32 12.78
C GLY A 130 -7.04 7.32 11.63
N LEU A 131 -7.25 6.44 10.64
CA LEU A 131 -6.24 6.15 9.64
C LEU A 131 -6.79 6.23 8.20
N ALA A 132 -5.94 6.71 7.31
CA ALA A 132 -6.09 6.58 5.88
C ALA A 132 -4.89 5.80 5.35
N VAL A 133 -5.13 4.79 4.52
CA VAL A 133 -4.07 3.96 3.95
C VAL A 133 -4.19 3.98 2.43
N LEU A 134 -3.18 4.57 1.80
CA LEU A 134 -3.04 4.56 0.34
C LEU A 134 -2.25 3.31 -0.06
N SER A 135 -2.80 2.52 -0.98
CA SER A 135 -2.21 1.27 -1.44
C SER A 135 -1.97 1.32 -2.94
N VAL A 136 -0.78 0.87 -3.32
CA VAL A 136 -0.31 0.80 -4.70
C VAL A 136 0.24 -0.59 -4.95
N LEU A 137 -0.37 -1.31 -5.89
CA LEU A 137 0.09 -2.65 -6.27
C LEU A 137 1.28 -2.54 -7.23
N PHE A 138 2.18 -3.51 -7.18
CA PHE A 138 3.29 -3.59 -8.12
C PHE A 138 3.00 -4.61 -9.21
N LYS A 139 3.53 -4.41 -10.42
CA LYS A 139 3.58 -5.44 -11.46
C LYS A 139 5.00 -5.66 -11.95
N ILE A 140 5.28 -6.85 -12.46
CA ILE A 140 6.54 -7.11 -13.15
C ILE A 140 6.58 -6.31 -14.45
N GLY A 141 7.71 -5.68 -14.73
CA GLY A 141 8.02 -5.03 -16.00
C GLY A 141 9.50 -4.68 -16.09
N ASP A 142 9.87 -3.96 -17.14
CA ASP A 142 11.28 -3.79 -17.51
C ASP A 142 11.96 -2.63 -16.78
N GLN A 143 11.21 -1.61 -16.37
CA GLN A 143 11.77 -0.39 -15.80
C GLN A 143 10.86 0.20 -14.71
N SER A 144 11.45 0.46 -13.53
CA SER A 144 10.86 1.24 -12.44
C SER A 144 11.19 2.73 -12.57
N SER A 145 10.53 3.59 -11.80
CA SER A 145 10.97 4.98 -11.65
C SER A 145 12.30 5.07 -10.89
N ALA A 146 13.04 6.17 -11.06
CA ALA A 146 14.33 6.39 -10.42
C ALA A 146 14.23 6.42 -8.89
N ASP A 147 13.21 7.10 -8.35
CA ASP A 147 12.96 7.15 -6.90
C ASP A 147 12.58 5.79 -6.31
N LEU A 148 11.80 4.99 -7.05
CA LEU A 148 11.50 3.62 -6.63
C LEU A 148 12.77 2.76 -6.65
N GLU A 149 13.61 2.89 -7.67
CA GLU A 149 14.89 2.20 -7.74
C GLU A 149 15.82 2.60 -6.58
N ALA A 150 15.89 3.88 -6.23
CA ALA A 150 16.67 4.37 -5.09
C ALA A 150 16.14 3.81 -3.76
N LEU A 151 14.82 3.76 -3.59
CA LEU A 151 14.19 3.16 -2.41
C LEU A 151 14.51 1.67 -2.28
N LEU A 152 14.34 0.92 -3.38
CA LEU A 152 14.60 -0.52 -3.41
C LEU A 152 16.09 -0.82 -3.22
N SER A 153 17.00 -0.06 -3.86
CA SER A 153 18.46 -0.18 -3.68
C SER A 153 18.91 0.12 -2.24
N THR A 154 18.21 1.02 -1.56
CA THR A 154 18.43 1.28 -0.14
C THR A 154 17.96 0.09 0.70
N ALA A 155 16.84 -0.53 0.34
CA ALA A 155 16.34 -1.73 0.99
C ALA A 155 17.33 -2.91 0.88
N GLU A 156 18.04 -3.06 -0.24
CA GLU A 156 19.04 -4.11 -0.43
C GLU A 156 20.21 -4.04 0.57
N GLN A 157 20.45 -2.86 1.14
CA GLN A 157 21.52 -2.61 2.11
C GLN A 157 21.11 -2.94 3.56
N VAL A 158 19.82 -3.18 3.82
CA VAL A 158 19.28 -3.48 5.16
C VAL A 158 18.77 -4.92 5.25
N GLN A 159 19.59 -5.88 4.83
CA GLN A 159 19.19 -7.28 4.69
C GLN A 159 18.78 -7.97 5.99
N LEU A 160 19.34 -7.56 7.12
CA LEU A 160 19.13 -8.22 8.40
C LEU A 160 18.18 -7.42 9.29
N LYS A 161 17.39 -8.12 10.11
CA LYS A 161 16.52 -7.48 11.10
C LYS A 161 17.31 -6.50 11.97
N GLY A 162 16.74 -5.32 12.18
CA GLY A 162 17.31 -4.24 12.99
C GLY A 162 18.23 -3.31 12.20
N GLN A 163 18.58 -3.64 10.96
CA GLN A 163 19.32 -2.71 10.10
C GLN A 163 18.40 -1.60 9.60
N SER A 164 18.95 -0.39 9.53
CA SER A 164 18.32 0.75 8.89
C SER A 164 19.31 1.53 8.03
N LYS A 165 18.78 2.25 7.04
CA LYS A 165 19.55 3.11 6.16
C LYS A 165 18.72 4.33 5.76
N ARG A 166 19.35 5.51 5.80
CA ARG A 166 18.72 6.75 5.34
C ARG A 166 18.79 6.86 3.82
N LEU A 167 17.69 7.31 3.23
CA LEU A 167 17.58 7.72 1.85
C LEU A 167 17.18 9.19 1.85
N HIS A 168 17.94 10.00 1.15
CA HIS A 168 17.71 11.44 1.07
C HIS A 168 16.92 11.82 -0.18
N GLY A 169 16.06 12.81 -0.03
CA GLY A 169 15.39 13.48 -1.14
C GLY A 169 14.49 12.60 -2.00
N LEU A 170 13.79 11.64 -1.40
CA LEU A 170 12.78 10.83 -2.08
C LEU A 170 11.60 11.71 -2.50
N LEU A 171 11.17 11.60 -3.77
CA LEU A 171 9.92 12.20 -4.23
C LEU A 171 8.78 11.20 -4.15
N LEU A 172 7.74 11.52 -3.38
CA LEU A 172 6.61 10.62 -3.22
C LEU A 172 5.81 10.46 -4.51
N ASP A 173 5.64 11.53 -5.28
CA ASP A 173 4.97 11.49 -6.60
C ASP A 173 5.65 10.51 -7.57
N ALA A 174 6.97 10.33 -7.46
CA ALA A 174 7.72 9.45 -8.33
C ALA A 174 7.57 7.96 -7.97
N VAL A 175 7.07 7.63 -6.78
CA VAL A 175 6.75 6.25 -6.36
C VAL A 175 5.24 5.96 -6.37
N LEU A 176 4.43 6.92 -6.81
CA LEU A 176 2.99 6.78 -6.99
C LEU A 176 2.63 6.76 -8.49
N PRO A 177 1.56 6.07 -8.88
CA PRO A 177 1.04 6.17 -10.23
C PRO A 177 0.41 7.54 -10.48
N SER A 178 0.42 8.00 -11.73
CA SER A 178 -0.18 9.29 -12.14
C SER A 178 -1.71 9.28 -12.24
N THR A 179 -2.37 8.22 -11.77
CA THR A 179 -3.82 8.07 -11.87
C THR A 179 -4.57 8.81 -10.76
N MET A 180 -5.69 9.43 -11.13
CA MET A 180 -6.66 10.00 -10.19
C MET A 180 -7.76 9.00 -9.80
N GLN A 181 -7.76 7.83 -10.43
CA GLN A 181 -8.76 6.80 -10.23
C GLN A 181 -8.36 5.90 -9.06
N TYR A 182 -9.33 5.54 -8.23
CA TYR A 182 -9.09 4.67 -7.08
C TYR A 182 -10.33 3.88 -6.67
N ILE A 183 -10.09 2.86 -5.84
CA ILE A 183 -11.08 2.05 -5.16
C ILE A 183 -10.95 2.30 -3.66
N THR A 184 -12.05 2.33 -2.92
CA THR A 184 -12.04 2.63 -1.48
C THR A 184 -13.04 1.82 -0.69
N TYR A 185 -12.66 1.46 0.54
CA TYR A 185 -13.51 0.76 1.50
C TYR A 185 -13.05 1.00 2.94
N GLN A 186 -13.93 0.74 3.91
CA GLN A 186 -13.60 0.77 5.34
C GLN A 186 -13.05 -0.59 5.77
N GLY A 187 -11.89 -0.57 6.42
CA GLY A 187 -11.11 -1.76 6.71
C GLY A 187 -10.33 -1.70 8.02
N SER A 188 -9.37 -2.61 8.14
CA SER A 188 -8.48 -2.71 9.29
C SER A 188 -7.03 -2.52 8.91
N LEU A 189 -6.17 -2.41 9.91
CA LEU A 189 -4.74 -2.67 9.71
C LEU A 189 -4.52 -4.15 9.34
N PRO A 190 -3.60 -4.47 8.41
CA PRO A 190 -3.28 -5.84 8.01
C PRO A 190 -2.19 -6.46 8.91
N PHE A 191 -1.90 -5.83 10.05
CA PHE A 191 -0.98 -6.31 11.06
C PHE A 191 -1.58 -6.13 12.46
N PRO A 192 -1.14 -6.91 13.45
CA PRO A 192 -1.59 -6.77 14.83
C PRO A 192 -1.53 -5.34 15.37
N ALA A 193 -2.54 -4.85 16.07
CA ALA A 193 -3.72 -5.53 16.62
C ALA A 193 -4.97 -5.55 15.71
N CYS A 194 -4.82 -5.33 14.39
CA CYS A 194 -5.91 -5.35 13.40
C CYS A 194 -7.10 -4.42 13.71
N TYR A 195 -6.84 -3.22 14.24
CA TYR A 195 -7.88 -2.23 14.49
C TYR A 195 -8.64 -1.86 13.21
N GLU A 196 -9.97 -1.81 13.29
CA GLU A 196 -10.90 -1.50 12.19
C GLU A 196 -11.12 0.01 12.04
N THR A 197 -10.03 0.74 11.81
CA THR A 197 -9.98 2.21 11.85
C THR A 197 -9.44 2.82 10.56
N ALA A 198 -9.20 1.99 9.54
CA ALA A 198 -8.53 2.37 8.31
C ALA A 198 -9.52 2.59 7.17
N THR A 199 -9.48 3.78 6.56
CA THR A 199 -10.04 4.01 5.22
C THR A 199 -8.98 3.62 4.19
N TRP A 200 -9.22 2.54 3.45
CA TRP A 200 -8.32 2.09 2.38
C TRP A 200 -8.61 2.82 1.08
N ILE A 201 -7.55 3.17 0.36
CA ILE A 201 -7.59 3.82 -0.95
C ILE A 201 -6.60 3.09 -1.85
N LEU A 202 -7.08 2.33 -2.83
CA LEU A 202 -6.25 1.60 -3.78
C LEU A 202 -6.22 2.36 -5.10
N LEU A 203 -5.07 2.90 -5.49
CA LEU A 203 -4.93 3.65 -6.75
C LEU A 203 -5.04 2.70 -7.94
N ASN A 204 -5.85 3.03 -8.94
CA ASN A 204 -6.18 2.17 -10.09
C ASN A 204 -5.08 2.14 -11.17
N GLN A 205 -3.83 1.89 -10.77
CA GLN A 205 -2.72 1.68 -11.68
C GLN A 205 -1.55 1.08 -10.90
N PRO A 206 -1.00 -0.06 -11.35
CA PRO A 206 0.18 -0.64 -10.73
C PRO A 206 1.44 0.14 -11.11
N ILE A 207 2.36 0.25 -10.16
CA ILE A 207 3.75 0.67 -10.44
C ILE A 207 4.59 -0.53 -10.87
N VAL A 208 5.68 -0.28 -11.61
CA VAL A 208 6.51 -1.34 -12.17
C VAL A 208 7.66 -1.65 -11.22
N ILE A 209 7.87 -2.93 -10.94
CA ILE A 209 9.07 -3.48 -10.31
C ILE A 209 9.72 -4.48 -11.27
N THR A 210 11.04 -4.48 -11.35
CA THR A 210 11.75 -5.47 -12.16
C THR A 210 11.90 -6.80 -11.40
N GLU A 211 12.07 -7.89 -12.14
CA GLU A 211 12.30 -9.20 -11.50
C GLU A 211 13.61 -9.20 -10.68
N THR A 212 14.61 -8.42 -11.07
CA THR A 212 15.86 -8.28 -10.30
C THR A 212 15.63 -7.55 -8.98
N GLN A 213 14.90 -6.43 -8.99
CA GLN A 213 14.55 -5.69 -7.78
C GLN A 213 13.74 -6.55 -6.81
N LEU A 214 12.75 -7.29 -7.32
CA LEU A 214 11.95 -8.18 -6.48
C LEU A 214 12.79 -9.33 -5.89
N LYS A 215 13.74 -9.88 -6.66
CA LYS A 215 14.71 -10.87 -6.15
C LYS A 215 15.58 -10.31 -5.03
N SER A 216 15.95 -9.03 -5.09
CA SER A 216 16.72 -8.40 -4.02
C SER A 216 15.90 -8.26 -2.73
N LEU A 217 14.62 -7.87 -2.82
CA LEU A 217 13.72 -7.85 -1.65
C LEU A 217 13.60 -9.23 -1.01
N ARG A 218 13.56 -10.31 -1.81
CA ARG A 218 13.52 -11.69 -1.31
C ARG A 218 14.77 -12.09 -0.51
N GLN A 219 15.87 -11.32 -0.58
CA GLN A 219 17.07 -11.55 0.25
C GLN A 219 16.97 -11.00 1.67
N LEU A 220 16.00 -10.13 1.95
CA LEU A 220 15.73 -9.61 3.29
C LEU A 220 15.42 -10.76 4.26
N ARG A 221 15.87 -10.62 5.49
CA ARG A 221 15.87 -11.66 6.52
C ARG A 221 15.06 -11.24 7.74
N ILE A 222 14.43 -12.22 8.38
CA ILE A 222 13.56 -12.01 9.54
C ILE A 222 14.31 -11.87 10.87
N ALA A 223 15.61 -12.14 10.90
CA ALA A 223 16.44 -12.12 12.10
C ALA A 223 17.80 -11.43 11.83
N PRO A 224 18.58 -11.08 12.88
CA PRO A 224 19.82 -10.32 12.73
C PRO A 224 21.00 -11.19 12.24
N PHE A 225 20.74 -12.27 11.51
CA PHE A 225 21.75 -13.19 10.97
C PHE A 225 21.33 -13.80 9.63
N ARG A 226 22.29 -14.06 8.75
CA ARG A 226 22.06 -14.44 7.34
C ARG A 226 21.34 -15.77 7.14
N GLY A 227 21.55 -16.73 8.04
CA GLY A 227 20.93 -18.05 7.99
C GLY A 227 19.45 -18.09 8.40
N SER A 228 18.86 -16.95 8.75
CA SER A 228 17.44 -16.89 9.10
C SER A 228 16.52 -16.94 7.87
N GLY A 229 15.23 -17.16 8.13
CA GLY A 229 14.20 -17.17 7.09
C GLY A 229 14.17 -15.88 6.27
N SER A 230 13.73 -15.99 5.02
CA SER A 230 13.43 -14.84 4.18
C SER A 230 12.23 -14.08 4.75
N MET A 231 12.22 -12.75 4.61
CA MET A 231 11.07 -11.88 4.87
C MET A 231 9.98 -12.03 3.83
N ALA A 232 10.26 -12.63 2.66
CA ALA A 232 9.27 -12.81 1.62
C ALA A 232 8.01 -13.54 2.12
N ASP A 233 6.88 -13.23 1.48
CA ASP A 233 5.53 -13.61 1.91
C ASP A 233 5.12 -12.92 3.23
N ASN A 234 5.53 -11.65 3.43
CA ASN A 234 5.14 -10.81 4.57
C ASN A 234 3.73 -10.18 4.45
N TYR A 235 2.88 -10.74 3.59
CA TYR A 235 1.51 -10.32 3.40
C TYR A 235 0.54 -11.13 4.28
N ARG A 236 -0.60 -10.53 4.62
CA ARG A 236 -1.71 -11.17 5.32
C ARG A 236 -2.65 -11.84 4.33
N THR A 237 -3.27 -12.93 4.75
CA THR A 237 -4.29 -13.62 3.95
C THR A 237 -5.55 -12.78 3.78
N ILE A 238 -6.26 -13.00 2.67
CA ILE A 238 -7.50 -12.31 2.34
C ILE A 238 -8.58 -12.58 3.40
N GLN A 239 -9.24 -11.51 3.82
CA GLN A 239 -10.31 -11.50 4.80
C GLN A 239 -11.68 -11.42 4.11
N LYS A 240 -12.73 -11.84 4.82
CA LYS A 240 -14.09 -11.82 4.29
C LYS A 240 -14.57 -10.38 4.09
N LEU A 241 -15.27 -10.12 2.97
CA LEU A 241 -15.85 -8.81 2.69
C LEU A 241 -16.96 -8.43 3.69
N ASN A 242 -17.72 -9.41 4.19
CA ASN A 242 -18.79 -9.22 5.18
C ASN A 242 -19.80 -8.13 4.78
N ASN A 243 -20.23 -8.13 3.52
CA ASN A 243 -21.22 -7.19 2.95
C ASN A 243 -20.82 -5.71 3.02
N ARG A 244 -19.53 -5.39 3.21
CA ARG A 244 -19.04 -4.02 3.07
C ARG A 244 -19.15 -3.55 1.64
N SER A 245 -19.57 -2.30 1.47
CA SER A 245 -19.53 -1.62 0.18
C SER A 245 -18.11 -1.26 -0.21
N VAL A 246 -17.71 -1.64 -1.43
CA VAL A 246 -16.48 -1.19 -2.06
C VAL A 246 -16.85 -0.18 -3.13
N ARG A 247 -16.38 1.07 -2.97
CA ARG A 247 -16.74 2.19 -3.83
C ARG A 247 -15.59 2.57 -4.74
N THR A 248 -15.87 3.28 -5.83
CA THR A 248 -14.85 3.79 -6.75
C THR A 248 -15.32 5.07 -7.43
N ASN A 249 -14.37 5.92 -7.82
CA ASN A 249 -14.61 7.07 -8.69
C ASN A 249 -14.47 6.73 -10.19
N ILE A 250 -14.30 5.45 -10.53
CA ILE A 250 -14.14 4.98 -11.91
C ILE A 250 -15.53 4.79 -12.54
N ASP A 251 -15.84 5.61 -13.53
CA ASP A 251 -17.08 5.49 -14.30
C ASP A 251 -16.89 4.49 -15.45
N PHE A 252 -17.21 3.21 -15.19
CA PHE A 252 -17.12 2.13 -16.18
C PHE A 252 -18.07 2.32 -17.38
N LYS A 253 -19.06 3.21 -17.29
CA LYS A 253 -20.00 3.48 -18.40
C LYS A 253 -19.46 4.52 -19.37
N LYS A 254 -18.55 5.40 -18.92
CA LYS A 254 -17.88 6.39 -19.77
C LYS A 254 -16.58 5.88 -20.40
N SER A 255 -16.03 4.77 -19.93
CA SER A 255 -14.72 4.25 -20.36
C SER A 255 -14.72 3.44 -21.66
N GLN A 256 -15.78 3.51 -22.50
CA GLN A 256 -15.79 2.98 -23.88
C GLN A 256 -16.46 3.98 -24.85
N PRO A 257 -15.98 4.19 -26.09
CA PRO A 257 -14.60 4.35 -26.52
C PRO A 257 -14.45 5.62 -27.41
N TYR A 258 -13.59 6.57 -27.03
CA TYR A 258 -12.98 7.47 -28.01
C TYR A 258 -11.48 7.63 -27.71
N CYS A 259 -10.71 7.16 -28.67
CA CYS A 259 -9.27 7.30 -28.89
C CYS A 259 -8.54 8.40 -28.09
N SER A 260 -7.54 8.02 -27.30
CA SER A 260 -6.38 8.88 -27.03
C SER A 260 -5.11 8.01 -26.95
N MET A 261 -4.04 8.45 -27.64
CA MET A 261 -2.85 7.67 -27.96
C MET A 261 -1.87 7.42 -26.79
N GLN A 262 -2.36 7.22 -25.57
CA GLN A 262 -1.61 6.58 -24.48
C GLN A 262 -2.57 5.72 -23.68
N ALA A 263 -2.43 4.39 -23.79
CA ALA A 263 -3.21 3.47 -22.97
C ALA A 263 -2.83 3.68 -21.49
N GLN A 264 -3.67 4.41 -20.75
CA GLN A 264 -3.59 4.49 -19.29
C GLN A 264 -3.82 3.07 -18.76
N ARG A 265 -2.74 2.36 -18.42
CA ARG A 265 -2.84 0.96 -17.95
C ARG A 265 -3.47 0.93 -16.55
N THR A 266 -4.70 0.47 -16.46
CA THR A 266 -5.40 0.23 -15.19
C THR A 266 -5.13 -1.18 -14.66
N TYR A 267 -5.61 -1.51 -13.44
CA TYR A 267 -5.64 -2.91 -13.01
C TYR A 267 -6.54 -3.76 -13.92
N PHE A 268 -7.60 -3.17 -14.46
CA PHE A 268 -8.57 -3.89 -15.27
C PHE A 268 -8.00 -4.30 -16.63
N ASP A 269 -7.17 -3.46 -17.24
CA ASP A 269 -6.50 -3.78 -18.52
C ASP A 269 -5.44 -4.89 -18.35
N TYR A 270 -4.99 -5.12 -17.12
CA TYR A 270 -4.02 -6.18 -16.82
C TYR A 270 -4.68 -7.55 -16.75
N LEU A 271 -5.87 -7.62 -16.13
CA LEU A 271 -6.61 -8.89 -15.95
C LEU A 271 -7.18 -9.44 -17.27
N SER A 272 -7.28 -8.61 -18.31
CA SER A 272 -7.78 -9.03 -19.63
C SER A 272 -6.70 -9.67 -20.53
N VAL A 273 -5.43 -9.66 -20.11
CA VAL A 273 -4.27 -10.15 -20.89
C VAL A 273 -3.70 -11.47 -20.31
N THR A 274 -4.21 -11.93 -19.17
CA THR A 274 -3.87 -13.22 -18.52
C THR A 274 -5.02 -14.19 -18.61
#